data_AF-A0A951DBM5-F1
#
_entry.id   AF-A0A951DBM5-F1
#
_cell.length_a   1.000
_cell.length_b   1.000
_cell.length_c   1.000
_cell.angle_alpha   90.00
_cell.angle_beta   90.00
_cell.angle_gamma   90.00
#
_symmetry.space_group_name_H-M   'P 1'
#
loop_
_entity.id
_entity.type
_entity.pdbx_description
1 polymer ?
#
loop_
_entity_poly.entity_id
_entity_poly.type
_entity_poly.pdbx_seq_one_letter_code
_entity_poly.pdbx_strand_id
1 'polypeptide(L)'
;MNFALGRFPFSYWQRGLDSYAQLMGIVDTQIGRVIDAIPQNVLNNTIIVFASDHGEYSGAHGFAQGKMGTAYEEAWHIPLIVVDPSGRFTDDIGTIRTGLTSGVDLSTLLVSIGNLGTRDWMTGNLATIYGNRHDMISMLKSASAPGRPYVLFATDEIMPGYFNFNKAPTHIMGIRTDETKLGYYAKWLPLSAQIIKSSAELEYYDYTSSNGLLETINMASQDPAAVQAMVNELLNNLLPNELQQKLPGQLGVQQQLSKTAHLAFREFIDLQPAGVWQKGGLRRLLGIGGDF
;
A
#
# COMPACT_ATOMS: atom_id res chain seq x y z
N MET A 1 0.32 26.06 -1.07
CA MET A 1 -0.25 24.76 -0.69
C MET A 1 0.86 23.75 -0.91
N ASN A 2 1.53 23.37 0.17
CA ASN A 2 2.52 22.29 0.15
C ASN A 2 1.73 20.99 0.17
N PHE A 3 2.21 19.92 -0.48
CA PHE A 3 1.42 18.72 -0.75
C PHE A 3 0.74 18.22 0.54
N ALA A 4 -0.58 18.39 0.60
CA ALA A 4 -1.52 17.98 1.65
C ALA A 4 -1.28 18.42 3.12
N LEU A 5 -0.06 18.77 3.53
CA LEU A 5 0.25 19.27 4.87
C LEU A 5 -0.12 20.74 5.01
N GLY A 6 -0.95 21.06 6.01
CA GLY A 6 -1.33 22.45 6.23
C GLY A 6 -1.99 22.73 7.58
N ARG A 7 -1.97 24.01 7.97
CA ARG A 7 -2.80 24.52 9.06
C ARG A 7 -4.03 25.18 8.45
N PHE A 8 -5.16 24.51 8.55
CA PHE A 8 -6.44 25.04 8.08
C PHE A 8 -7.38 25.30 9.28
N PRO A 9 -8.34 26.24 9.15
CA PRO A 9 -9.39 26.40 10.15
C PRO A 9 -10.15 25.08 10.35
N PHE A 10 -10.63 24.82 11.57
CA PHE A 10 -11.39 23.60 11.89
C PHE A 10 -12.50 23.29 10.86
N SER A 11 -13.23 24.31 10.41
CA SER A 11 -14.31 24.17 9.42
C SER A 11 -13.86 23.63 8.06
N TYR A 12 -12.59 23.79 7.69
CA TYR A 12 -12.04 23.20 6.47
C TYR A 12 -11.94 21.68 6.59
N TRP A 13 -11.36 21.19 7.70
CA TRP A 13 -11.24 19.76 7.98
C TRP A 13 -12.60 19.09 8.10
N GLN A 14 -13.53 19.73 8.82
CA GLN A 14 -14.90 19.24 8.96
C GLN A 14 -15.58 19.07 7.59
N ARG A 15 -15.49 20.07 6.70
CA ARG A 15 -16.06 19.95 5.35
C ARG A 15 -15.38 18.86 4.51
N GLY A 16 -14.07 18.67 4.67
CA GLY A 16 -13.35 17.58 4.00
C GLY A 16 -13.89 16.21 4.41
N LEU A 17 -14.04 16.00 5.72
CA LEU A 17 -14.62 14.78 6.28
C LEU A 17 -16.09 14.59 5.87
N ASP A 18 -16.90 15.65 5.92
CA ASP A 18 -18.31 15.61 5.48
C ASP A 18 -18.41 15.22 4.01
N SER A 19 -17.54 15.76 3.15
CA SER A 19 -17.49 15.41 1.73
C SER A 19 -17.04 13.98 1.51
N TYR A 20 -16.02 13.52 2.25
CA TYR A 20 -15.50 12.15 2.14
C TYR A 20 -16.58 11.12 2.54
N ALA A 21 -17.27 11.35 3.66
CA ALA A 21 -18.37 10.50 4.11
C ALA A 21 -19.55 10.48 3.13
N GLN A 22 -19.91 11.63 2.55
CA GLN A 22 -20.95 11.70 1.50
C GLN A 22 -20.57 10.90 0.25
N LEU A 23 -19.32 11.01 -0.22
CA LEU A 23 -18.84 10.25 -1.36
C LEU A 23 -18.84 8.74 -1.08
N MET A 24 -18.44 8.32 0.12
CA MET A 24 -18.56 6.91 0.53
C MET A 24 -20.01 6.42 0.49
N GLY A 25 -20.97 7.20 0.99
CA GLY A 25 -22.39 6.83 0.92
C GLY A 25 -22.95 6.75 -0.51
N ILE A 26 -22.47 7.62 -1.41
CA ILE A 26 -22.82 7.54 -2.83
C ILE A 26 -22.27 6.26 -3.47
N VAL A 27 -21.00 5.92 -3.18
CA VAL A 27 -20.35 4.70 -3.66
C VAL A 27 -21.07 3.46 -3.13
N ASP A 28 -21.38 3.41 -1.84
CA ASP A 28 -22.15 2.32 -1.21
C ASP A 28 -23.50 2.11 -1.91
N THR A 29 -24.24 3.19 -2.18
CA THR A 29 -25.49 3.13 -2.95
C THR A 29 -25.29 2.56 -4.36
N GLN A 30 -24.19 2.89 -5.04
CA GLN A 30 -23.91 2.33 -6.37
C GLN A 30 -23.51 0.86 -6.30
N ILE A 31 -22.77 0.44 -5.26
CA ILE A 31 -22.45 -0.97 -5.02
C ILE A 31 -23.74 -1.77 -4.82
N GLY A 32 -24.66 -1.28 -3.99
CA GLY A 32 -25.97 -1.89 -3.78
C GLY A 32 -26.74 -2.06 -5.09
N ARG A 33 -26.78 -1.03 -5.94
CA ARG A 33 -27.41 -1.10 -7.27
C ARG A 33 -26.81 -2.17 -8.18
N VAL A 34 -25.48 -2.33 -8.17
CA VAL A 34 -24.82 -3.37 -8.96
C VAL A 34 -25.19 -4.75 -8.43
N ILE A 35 -25.18 -4.95 -7.11
CA ILE A 35 -25.53 -6.22 -6.49
C ILE A 35 -27.02 -6.58 -6.74
N ASP A 36 -27.92 -5.63 -6.53
CA ASP A 36 -29.38 -5.80 -6.74
C ASP A 36 -29.74 -6.11 -8.20
N ALA A 37 -28.90 -5.69 -9.15
CA ALA A 37 -29.10 -5.99 -10.57
C ALA A 37 -28.71 -7.42 -10.96
N ILE A 38 -27.98 -8.15 -10.10
CA ILE A 38 -27.58 -9.54 -10.37
C ILE A 38 -28.77 -10.47 -10.07
N PRO A 39 -29.22 -11.30 -11.04
CA PRO A 39 -30.29 -12.27 -10.78
C PRO A 39 -29.94 -13.20 -9.63
N GLN A 40 -30.89 -13.48 -8.73
CA GLN A 40 -30.63 -14.23 -7.50
C GLN A 40 -29.93 -15.58 -7.72
N ASN A 41 -30.28 -16.30 -8.78
CA ASN A 41 -29.66 -17.58 -9.11
C ASN A 41 -28.18 -17.44 -9.53
N VAL A 42 -27.79 -16.29 -10.10
CA VAL A 42 -26.40 -15.96 -10.43
C VAL A 42 -25.67 -15.48 -9.18
N LEU A 43 -26.31 -14.62 -8.38
CA LEU A 43 -25.75 -14.09 -7.13
C LEU A 43 -25.39 -15.22 -6.17
N ASN A 44 -26.24 -16.25 -6.05
CA ASN A 44 -26.00 -17.44 -5.21
C ASN A 44 -24.71 -18.22 -5.58
N ASN A 45 -24.15 -18.01 -6.77
CA ASN A 45 -22.90 -18.61 -7.23
C ASN A 45 -21.80 -17.57 -7.53
N THR A 46 -21.98 -16.32 -7.06
CA THR A 46 -21.03 -15.23 -7.28
C THR A 46 -20.36 -14.88 -5.96
N ILE A 47 -19.02 -15.01 -5.93
CA ILE A 47 -18.22 -14.52 -4.80
C ILE A 47 -17.94 -13.05 -5.03
N ILE A 48 -18.23 -12.22 -4.03
CA ILE A 48 -18.00 -10.79 -4.06
C ILE A 48 -16.78 -10.50 -3.20
N VAL A 49 -15.78 -9.84 -3.79
CA VAL A 49 -14.61 -9.33 -3.09
C VAL A 49 -14.62 -7.82 -3.22
N PHE A 50 -14.75 -7.12 -2.10
CA PHE A 50 -14.67 -5.66 -2.02
C PHE A 50 -13.35 -5.27 -1.35
N ALA A 51 -12.60 -4.39 -1.99
CA ALA A 51 -11.34 -3.86 -1.50
C ALA A 51 -11.09 -2.44 -2.04
N SER A 52 -10.08 -1.76 -1.49
CA SER A 52 -9.54 -0.49 -2.03
C SER A 52 -8.12 -0.70 -2.57
N ASP A 53 -7.63 0.19 -3.43
CA ASP A 53 -6.23 0.18 -3.87
C ASP A 53 -5.29 0.87 -2.88
N HIS A 54 -5.82 1.81 -2.08
CA HIS A 54 -5.14 2.49 -0.98
C HIS A 54 -6.14 3.09 0.02
N GLY A 55 -5.63 3.61 1.13
CA GLY A 55 -6.39 4.39 2.11
C GLY A 55 -6.27 5.91 1.88
N GLU A 56 -6.67 6.71 2.85
CA GLU A 56 -6.77 8.16 2.73
C GLU A 56 -6.53 8.81 4.09
N TYR A 57 -5.60 9.76 4.16
CA TYR A 57 -5.26 10.44 5.42
C TYR A 57 -6.47 11.14 6.06
N SER A 58 -7.40 11.70 5.28
CA SER A 58 -8.64 12.31 5.80
C SER A 58 -8.47 13.27 6.99
N GLY A 59 -7.36 14.00 7.07
CA GLY A 59 -7.05 14.89 8.20
C GLY A 59 -6.03 14.37 9.20
N ALA A 60 -5.70 13.07 9.18
CA ALA A 60 -4.71 12.46 10.05
C ALA A 60 -3.32 13.07 9.83
N HIS A 61 -2.54 13.18 10.91
CA HIS A 61 -1.17 13.70 10.89
C HIS A 61 -0.98 15.08 10.22
N GLY A 62 -2.05 15.87 10.11
CA GLY A 62 -2.04 17.19 9.45
C GLY A 62 -2.11 17.14 7.92
N PHE A 63 -2.40 15.97 7.33
CA PHE A 63 -2.63 15.79 5.90
C PHE A 63 -4.13 15.95 5.58
N ALA A 64 -4.48 16.97 4.79
CA ALA A 64 -5.86 17.24 4.39
C ALA A 64 -6.49 16.11 3.56
N GLN A 65 -5.71 15.53 2.65
CA GLN A 65 -6.12 14.43 1.78
C GLN A 65 -4.89 13.78 1.13
N GLY A 66 -5.03 12.58 0.57
CA GLY A 66 -4.00 11.86 -0.17
C GLY A 66 -3.53 10.56 0.50
N LYS A 67 -2.48 9.98 -0.09
CA LYS A 67 -1.95 8.64 0.23
C LYS A 67 -0.42 8.53 0.10
N MET A 68 0.24 9.65 -0.15
CA MET A 68 1.63 9.70 -0.62
C MET A 68 2.53 10.34 0.44
N GLY A 69 3.82 9.98 0.40
CA GLY A 69 4.87 10.70 1.12
C GLY A 69 5.09 10.29 2.57
N THR A 70 4.36 9.29 3.09
CA THR A 70 4.56 8.78 4.44
C THR A 70 4.29 7.28 4.58
N ALA A 71 4.73 6.75 5.71
CA ALA A 71 4.48 5.40 6.18
C ALA A 71 3.17 5.27 6.98
N TYR A 72 2.38 6.34 7.18
CA TYR A 72 1.24 6.31 8.10
C TYR A 72 0.17 5.30 7.67
N GLU A 73 -0.41 4.59 8.63
CA GLU A 73 -1.31 3.45 8.37
C GLU A 73 -2.56 3.87 7.58
N GLU A 74 -3.05 5.09 7.73
CA GLU A 74 -4.22 5.60 7.00
C GLU A 74 -4.08 5.53 5.48
N ALA A 75 -2.86 5.60 4.93
CA ALA A 75 -2.64 5.53 3.48
C ALA A 75 -2.69 4.11 2.91
N TRP A 76 -2.56 3.08 3.75
CA TRP A 76 -2.34 1.70 3.28
C TRP A 76 -3.29 0.67 3.93
N HIS A 77 -3.94 1.01 5.04
CA HIS A 77 -4.97 0.19 5.67
C HIS A 77 -6.30 0.36 4.93
N ILE A 78 -6.68 -0.69 4.22
CA ILE A 78 -7.81 -0.70 3.30
C ILE A 78 -8.89 -1.68 3.75
N PRO A 79 -10.16 -1.49 3.34
CA PRO A 79 -11.17 -2.52 3.53
C PRO A 79 -10.82 -3.76 2.71
N LEU A 80 -11.16 -4.93 3.27
CA LEU A 80 -11.23 -6.19 2.55
C LEU A 80 -12.44 -6.98 3.07
N ILE A 81 -13.47 -7.12 2.23
CA ILE A 81 -14.69 -7.86 2.54
C ILE A 81 -14.85 -8.94 1.48
N VAL A 82 -15.04 -10.18 1.92
CA VAL A 82 -15.34 -11.31 1.02
C VAL A 82 -16.68 -11.90 1.42
N VAL A 83 -17.58 -12.01 0.45
CA VAL A 83 -18.89 -12.63 0.59
C VAL A 83 -18.97 -13.80 -0.38
N ASP A 84 -19.17 -15.00 0.15
CA ASP A 84 -19.43 -16.21 -0.64
C ASP A 84 -20.82 -16.77 -0.30
N PRO A 85 -21.87 -16.43 -1.08
CA PRO A 85 -23.22 -16.96 -0.88
C PRO A 85 -23.33 -18.48 -1.00
N SER A 86 -22.35 -19.13 -1.64
CA SER A 86 -22.32 -20.59 -1.77
C SER A 86 -21.80 -21.30 -0.52
N GLY A 87 -21.14 -20.56 0.39
CA GLY A 87 -20.55 -21.11 1.62
C GLY A 87 -19.41 -22.10 1.38
N ARG A 88 -18.74 -22.05 0.21
CA ARG A 88 -17.64 -22.97 -0.12
C ARG A 88 -16.32 -22.57 0.52
N PHE A 89 -16.11 -21.27 0.70
CA PHE A 89 -14.85 -20.72 1.19
C PHE A 89 -14.98 -19.91 2.47
N THR A 90 -16.21 -19.53 2.84
CA THR A 90 -16.47 -18.75 4.06
C THR A 90 -17.34 -19.56 5.01
N ASP A 91 -16.78 -19.94 6.16
CA ASP A 91 -17.55 -20.62 7.21
C ASP A 91 -18.00 -19.63 8.29
N ASP A 92 -17.05 -19.03 9.03
CA ASP A 92 -17.30 -18.05 10.10
C ASP A 92 -17.78 -16.68 9.53
N ILE A 93 -19.00 -16.65 9.00
CA ILE A 93 -19.66 -15.48 8.40
C ILE A 93 -20.02 -14.47 9.50
N GLY A 94 -19.79 -13.18 9.23
CA GLY A 94 -20.07 -12.10 10.18
C GLY A 94 -19.00 -11.91 11.27
N THR A 95 -17.98 -12.77 11.29
CA THR A 95 -16.85 -12.66 12.23
C THR A 95 -15.73 -11.80 11.64
N ILE A 96 -15.32 -10.77 12.38
CA ILE A 96 -14.18 -9.93 12.03
C ILE A 96 -12.88 -10.72 12.19
N ARG A 97 -12.01 -10.63 11.19
CA ARG A 97 -10.68 -11.25 11.18
C ARG A 97 -9.64 -10.17 11.42
N THR A 98 -8.78 -10.37 12.42
CA THR A 98 -7.78 -9.36 12.84
C THR A 98 -6.36 -9.66 12.37
N GLY A 99 -6.12 -10.85 11.81
CA GLY A 99 -4.81 -11.22 11.28
C GLY A 99 -4.40 -10.35 10.10
N LEU A 100 -3.11 -10.07 9.99
CA LEU A 100 -2.55 -9.24 8.94
C LEU A 100 -2.77 -9.86 7.54
N THR A 101 -3.11 -9.02 6.57
CA THR A 101 -3.16 -9.38 5.15
C THR A 101 -2.46 -8.30 4.34
N SER A 102 -2.17 -8.58 3.07
CA SER A 102 -1.56 -7.58 2.18
C SER A 102 -2.18 -7.63 0.79
N GLY A 103 -2.26 -6.46 0.13
CA GLY A 103 -2.77 -6.35 -1.23
C GLY A 103 -2.04 -7.24 -2.24
N VAL A 104 -0.77 -7.58 -1.97
CA VAL A 104 0.02 -8.50 -2.84
C VAL A 104 -0.51 -9.94 -2.83
N ASP A 105 -1.32 -10.32 -1.84
CA ASP A 105 -1.94 -11.64 -1.77
C ASP A 105 -3.29 -11.69 -2.48
N LEU A 106 -3.89 -10.53 -2.82
CA LEU A 106 -5.24 -10.45 -3.41
C LEU A 106 -5.34 -11.22 -4.73
N SER A 107 -4.32 -11.14 -5.58
CA SER A 107 -4.28 -11.90 -6.84
C SER A 107 -4.28 -13.41 -6.58
N THR A 108 -3.50 -13.88 -5.61
CA THR A 108 -3.45 -15.30 -5.26
C THR A 108 -4.76 -15.79 -4.64
N LEU A 109 -5.43 -14.96 -3.84
CA LEU A 109 -6.76 -15.25 -3.33
C LEU A 109 -7.76 -15.45 -4.47
N LEU A 110 -7.82 -14.51 -5.41
CA LEU A 110 -8.77 -14.57 -6.54
C LEU A 110 -8.53 -15.80 -7.42
N VAL A 111 -7.27 -16.10 -7.74
CA VAL A 111 -6.93 -17.29 -8.55
C VAL A 111 -7.25 -18.56 -7.79
N SER A 112 -6.95 -18.64 -6.48
CA SER A 112 -7.30 -19.81 -5.67
C SER A 112 -8.82 -19.98 -5.53
N ILE A 113 -9.60 -18.92 -5.37
CA ILE A 113 -11.08 -18.99 -5.44
C ILE A 113 -11.52 -19.62 -6.77
N GLY A 114 -10.98 -19.14 -7.89
CA GLY A 114 -11.26 -19.67 -9.23
C GLY A 114 -10.80 -21.13 -9.41
N ASN A 115 -9.80 -21.56 -8.64
CA ASN A 115 -9.25 -22.91 -8.62
C ASN A 115 -9.78 -23.75 -7.43
N LEU A 116 -11.05 -23.58 -7.08
CA LEU A 116 -11.75 -24.37 -6.05
C LEU A 116 -11.09 -24.31 -4.66
N GLY A 117 -10.44 -23.19 -4.34
CA GLY A 117 -9.75 -22.94 -3.08
C GLY A 117 -8.38 -23.61 -2.98
N THR A 118 -7.87 -24.26 -4.04
CA THR A 118 -6.55 -24.90 -4.01
C THR A 118 -5.44 -23.97 -4.53
N ARG A 119 -4.20 -24.30 -4.18
CA ARG A 119 -2.99 -23.59 -4.64
C ARG A 119 -2.17 -24.40 -5.64
N ASP A 120 -2.72 -25.50 -6.16
CA ASP A 120 -2.04 -26.42 -7.10
C ASP A 120 -1.75 -25.77 -8.46
N TRP A 121 -2.37 -24.62 -8.75
CA TRP A 121 -2.08 -23.80 -9.91
C TRP A 121 -0.68 -23.15 -9.86
N MET A 122 -0.10 -23.01 -8.66
CA MET A 122 1.23 -22.43 -8.43
C MET A 122 2.33 -23.43 -8.83
N THR A 123 2.48 -23.69 -10.13
CA THR A 123 3.52 -24.57 -10.68
C THR A 123 4.55 -23.78 -11.50
N GLY A 124 5.77 -24.35 -11.64
CA GLY A 124 6.85 -23.73 -12.42
C GLY A 124 7.16 -22.29 -11.98
N ASN A 125 7.15 -21.36 -12.93
CA ASN A 125 7.41 -19.94 -12.67
C ASN A 125 6.39 -19.31 -11.70
N LEU A 126 5.13 -19.77 -11.71
CA LEU A 126 4.10 -19.25 -10.79
C LEU A 126 4.39 -19.65 -9.35
N ALA A 127 4.95 -20.85 -9.13
CA ALA A 127 5.44 -21.28 -7.82
C ALA A 127 6.55 -20.35 -7.31
N THR A 128 7.48 -19.98 -8.20
CA THR A 128 8.57 -19.06 -7.84
C THR A 128 8.07 -17.65 -7.50
N ILE A 129 7.05 -17.15 -8.22
CA ILE A 129 6.54 -15.78 -8.04
C ILE A 129 5.57 -15.68 -6.85
N TYR A 130 4.70 -16.67 -6.68
CA TYR A 130 3.57 -16.60 -5.75
C TYR A 130 3.64 -17.61 -4.59
N GLY A 131 4.62 -18.52 -4.58
CA GLY A 131 4.70 -19.61 -3.59
C GLY A 131 4.80 -19.12 -2.14
N ASN A 132 5.42 -17.95 -1.92
CA ASN A 132 5.56 -17.35 -0.59
C ASN A 132 4.41 -16.40 -0.21
N ARG A 133 3.39 -16.23 -1.07
CA ARG A 133 2.21 -15.40 -0.75
C ARG A 133 1.36 -16.06 0.32
N HIS A 134 0.74 -15.24 1.15
CA HIS A 134 -0.05 -15.73 2.28
C HIS A 134 -1.35 -16.40 1.81
N ASP A 135 -1.74 -17.49 2.48
CA ASP A 135 -2.95 -18.23 2.14
C ASP A 135 -4.19 -17.60 2.76
N MET A 136 -4.75 -16.60 2.07
CA MET A 136 -5.99 -15.96 2.53
C MET A 136 -7.22 -16.88 2.47
N ILE A 137 -7.19 -18.01 1.74
CA ILE A 137 -8.31 -18.97 1.74
C ILE A 137 -8.49 -19.58 3.13
N SER A 138 -7.39 -19.89 3.82
CA SER A 138 -7.43 -20.41 5.19
C SER A 138 -8.13 -19.44 6.15
N MET A 139 -7.85 -18.14 5.99
CA MET A 139 -8.51 -17.08 6.74
C MET A 139 -9.99 -16.98 6.39
N LEU A 140 -10.38 -17.10 5.12
CA LEU A 140 -11.81 -17.10 4.76
C LEU A 140 -12.58 -18.23 5.45
N LYS A 141 -11.99 -19.42 5.54
CA LYS A 141 -12.62 -20.58 6.19
C LYS A 141 -12.74 -20.38 7.70
N SER A 142 -11.65 -20.00 8.38
CA SER A 142 -11.65 -19.86 9.84
C SER A 142 -11.17 -18.49 10.29
N ALA A 143 -11.93 -17.83 11.15
CA ALA A 143 -11.50 -16.58 11.77
C ALA A 143 -10.31 -16.76 12.74
N SER A 144 -10.02 -17.99 13.15
CA SER A 144 -8.84 -18.33 13.96
C SER A 144 -7.60 -18.69 13.15
N ALA A 145 -7.70 -18.77 11.82
CA ALA A 145 -6.53 -19.02 10.98
C ALA A 145 -5.54 -17.85 11.10
N PRO A 146 -4.23 -18.12 11.15
CA PRO A 146 -3.23 -17.08 11.30
C PRO A 146 -3.19 -16.18 10.07
N GLY A 147 -3.00 -14.88 10.29
CA GLY A 147 -2.65 -13.94 9.23
C GLY A 147 -1.16 -14.00 8.86
N ARG A 148 -0.69 -12.99 8.13
CA ARG A 148 0.73 -12.77 7.89
C ARG A 148 1.45 -12.46 9.21
N PRO A 149 2.72 -12.87 9.36
CA PRO A 149 3.54 -12.43 10.48
C PRO A 149 3.92 -10.93 10.39
N TYR A 150 3.89 -10.37 9.18
CA TYR A 150 4.13 -8.96 8.91
C TYR A 150 3.49 -8.51 7.59
N VAL A 151 3.29 -7.20 7.48
CA VAL A 151 3.01 -6.49 6.23
C VAL A 151 4.25 -5.67 5.85
N LEU A 152 4.63 -5.77 4.59
CA LEU A 152 5.67 -4.97 3.99
C LEU A 152 5.03 -3.98 3.00
N PHE A 153 5.42 -2.73 3.07
CA PHE A 153 5.03 -1.71 2.09
C PHE A 153 6.26 -0.96 1.59
N ALA A 154 6.17 -0.46 0.37
CA ALA A 154 7.19 0.41 -0.20
C ALA A 154 6.53 1.37 -1.21
N THR A 155 7.01 2.62 -1.21
CA THR A 155 6.63 3.63 -2.21
C THR A 155 7.86 4.44 -2.61
N ASP A 156 7.90 4.80 -3.89
CA ASP A 156 8.90 5.69 -4.46
C ASP A 156 8.19 6.97 -4.89
N GLU A 157 8.40 8.03 -4.11
CA GLU A 157 7.77 9.33 -4.36
C GLU A 157 8.53 10.09 -5.44
N ILE A 158 8.10 9.90 -6.69
CA ILE A 158 8.61 10.64 -7.84
C ILE A 158 7.83 11.94 -7.96
N MET A 159 8.31 12.96 -7.26
CA MET A 159 7.72 14.29 -7.32
C MET A 159 8.79 15.36 -7.54
N PRO A 160 8.46 16.42 -8.31
CA PRO A 160 9.32 17.58 -8.43
C PRO A 160 9.72 18.15 -7.08
N GLY A 161 10.97 18.63 -6.96
CA GLY A 161 11.47 19.25 -5.73
C GLY A 161 10.62 20.43 -5.23
N TYR A 162 9.84 21.07 -6.12
CA TYR A 162 8.85 22.08 -5.74
C TYR A 162 7.78 21.55 -4.77
N PHE A 163 7.37 20.28 -4.90
CA PHE A 163 6.40 19.65 -4.00
C PHE A 163 7.04 19.04 -2.75
N ASN A 164 8.34 18.68 -2.81
CA ASN A 164 9.14 18.19 -1.68
C ASN A 164 9.87 19.34 -0.95
N PHE A 165 9.10 20.24 -0.34
CA PHE A 165 9.61 21.47 0.27
C PHE A 165 10.58 21.27 1.44
N ASN A 166 10.46 20.14 2.17
CA ASN A 166 11.33 19.79 3.30
C ASN A 166 12.52 18.91 2.87
N LYS A 167 12.66 18.60 1.57
CA LYS A 167 13.72 17.73 1.02
C LYS A 167 13.76 16.35 1.68
N ALA A 168 12.59 15.86 2.10
CA ALA A 168 12.43 14.55 2.71
C ALA A 168 12.96 13.45 1.77
N PRO A 169 13.51 12.36 2.32
CA PRO A 169 13.83 11.18 1.53
C PRO A 169 12.56 10.60 0.89
N THR A 170 12.64 10.22 -0.38
CA THR A 170 11.47 9.84 -1.20
C THR A 170 11.33 8.35 -1.46
N HIS A 171 12.32 7.54 -1.07
CA HIS A 171 12.17 6.09 -1.06
C HIS A 171 11.75 5.67 0.35
N ILE A 172 10.51 5.20 0.46
CA ILE A 172 9.88 4.85 1.73
C ILE A 172 9.63 3.36 1.71
N MET A 173 10.06 2.69 2.76
CA MET A 173 9.74 1.29 3.03
C MET A 173 9.22 1.18 4.44
N GLY A 174 8.46 0.15 4.74
CA GLY A 174 8.20 -0.18 6.13
C GLY A 174 7.69 -1.58 6.36
N ILE A 175 7.83 -1.98 7.62
CA ILE A 175 7.40 -3.27 8.14
C ILE A 175 6.43 -3.00 9.27
N ARG A 176 5.28 -3.67 9.22
CA ARG A 176 4.28 -3.65 10.29
C ARG A 176 4.03 -5.08 10.75
N THR A 177 4.14 -5.33 12.05
CA THR A 177 3.70 -6.55 12.72
C THR A 177 2.39 -6.27 13.47
N ASP A 178 1.88 -7.24 14.23
CA ASP A 178 0.75 -7.01 15.13
C ASP A 178 1.09 -6.01 16.24
N GLU A 179 2.36 -5.93 16.63
CA GLU A 179 2.82 -5.20 17.81
C GLU A 179 3.60 -3.94 17.49
N THR A 180 4.16 -3.80 16.29
CA THR A 180 5.07 -2.69 15.97
C THR A 180 5.00 -2.27 14.51
N LYS A 181 5.40 -1.03 14.22
CA LYS A 181 5.69 -0.57 12.87
C LYS A 181 7.04 0.16 12.80
N LEU A 182 7.80 -0.12 11.75
CA LEU A 182 8.97 0.64 11.31
C LEU A 182 8.68 1.30 9.95
N GLY A 183 8.84 2.62 9.87
CA GLY A 183 9.00 3.37 8.62
C GLY A 183 10.47 3.71 8.39
N TYR A 184 10.97 3.42 7.19
CA TYR A 184 12.35 3.66 6.76
C TYR A 184 12.33 4.55 5.51
N TYR A 185 12.87 5.75 5.64
CA TYR A 185 12.91 6.76 4.59
C TYR A 185 14.35 6.96 4.16
N ALA A 186 14.67 6.84 2.88
CA ALA A 186 16.03 7.11 2.41
C ALA A 186 16.07 7.70 1.00
N LYS A 187 17.25 8.20 0.63
CA LYS A 187 17.58 8.62 -0.73
C LYS A 187 18.32 7.49 -1.43
N TRP A 188 18.14 7.43 -2.74
CA TRP A 188 18.97 6.58 -3.60
C TRP A 188 20.11 7.37 -4.23
N LEU A 189 21.18 6.66 -4.60
CA LEU A 189 22.18 7.18 -5.53
C LEU A 189 21.51 7.52 -6.88
N PRO A 190 21.95 8.59 -7.58
CA PRO A 190 21.43 8.95 -8.89
C PRO A 190 21.42 7.76 -9.86
N LEU A 191 20.36 7.63 -10.66
CA LEU A 191 20.16 6.53 -11.63
C LEU A 191 20.32 5.11 -11.05
N SER A 192 20.08 4.93 -9.75
CA SER A 192 20.26 3.66 -9.04
C SER A 192 19.15 3.42 -8.02
N ALA A 193 18.98 2.16 -7.61
CA ALA A 193 18.15 1.78 -6.48
C ALA A 193 18.98 1.50 -5.21
N GLN A 194 20.25 1.96 -5.19
CA GLN A 194 21.13 1.80 -4.04
C GLN A 194 20.86 2.89 -2.99
N ILE A 195 20.56 2.47 -1.77
CA ILE A 195 20.26 3.33 -0.64
C ILE A 195 21.51 4.06 -0.14
N ILE A 196 21.41 5.38 0.00
CA ILE A 196 22.37 6.21 0.71
C ILE A 196 22.07 6.10 2.20
N LYS A 197 22.74 5.18 2.90
CA LYS A 197 22.45 4.88 4.32
C LYS A 197 22.50 6.09 5.25
N SER A 198 23.39 7.06 5.00
CA SER A 198 23.49 8.28 5.80
C SER A 198 22.32 9.25 5.63
N SER A 199 21.44 9.02 4.65
CA SER A 199 20.20 9.78 4.44
C SER A 199 18.98 9.15 5.11
N ALA A 200 19.17 8.07 5.87
CA ALA A 200 18.07 7.35 6.49
C ALA A 200 17.41 8.18 7.58
N GLU A 201 16.09 8.31 7.48
CA GLU A 201 15.22 8.84 8.52
C GLU A 201 14.23 7.73 8.93
N LEU A 202 13.94 7.62 10.22
CA LEU A 202 13.20 6.48 10.78
C LEU A 202 11.99 6.93 11.57
N GLU A 203 10.90 6.19 11.42
CA GLU A 203 9.74 6.22 12.30
C GLU A 203 9.55 4.84 12.92
N TYR A 204 9.31 4.78 14.23
CA TYR A 204 9.03 3.54 14.93
C TYR A 204 7.88 3.72 15.91
N TYR A 205 6.94 2.79 15.89
CA TYR A 205 5.71 2.84 16.69
C TYR A 205 5.45 1.51 17.37
N ASP A 206 5.11 1.56 18.66
CA ASP A 206 4.64 0.44 19.46
C ASP A 206 3.10 0.36 19.42
N TYR A 207 2.58 -0.55 18.61
CA TYR A 207 1.14 -0.78 18.43
C TYR A 207 0.48 -1.49 19.61
N THR A 208 1.24 -1.91 20.63
CA THR A 208 0.64 -2.35 21.90
C THR A 208 0.18 -1.15 22.74
N SER A 209 0.63 0.07 22.41
CA SER A 209 0.25 1.31 23.06
C SER A 209 -0.80 2.10 22.25
N SER A 210 -1.67 2.84 22.93
CA SER A 210 -2.68 3.68 22.27
C SER A 210 -2.07 4.78 21.40
N ASN A 211 -0.95 5.38 21.82
CA ASN A 211 -0.29 6.43 21.07
C ASN A 211 0.47 5.89 19.84
N GLY A 212 1.02 4.68 19.92
CA GLY A 212 1.68 4.03 18.80
C GLY A 212 0.69 3.50 17.78
N LEU A 213 -0.48 2.99 18.18
CA LEU A 213 -1.59 2.68 17.27
C LEU A 213 -2.08 3.91 16.50
N LEU A 214 -2.07 5.08 17.12
CA LEU A 214 -2.38 6.36 16.46
C LEU A 214 -1.16 7.01 15.79
N GLU A 215 0.01 6.38 15.88
CA GLU A 215 1.26 6.82 15.23
C GLU A 215 1.67 8.27 15.58
N THR A 216 1.29 8.72 16.78
CA THR A 216 1.49 10.11 17.24
C THR A 216 2.81 10.31 17.97
N ILE A 217 3.42 9.23 18.47
CA ILE A 217 4.70 9.27 19.19
C ILE A 217 5.70 8.37 18.46
N ASN A 218 6.65 9.00 17.76
CA ASN A 218 7.77 8.29 17.16
C ASN A 218 8.79 7.89 18.24
N MET A 219 8.98 6.59 18.42
CA MET A 219 9.88 5.99 19.41
C MET A 219 11.24 5.58 18.84
N ALA A 220 11.58 5.96 17.60
CA ALA A 220 12.80 5.53 16.93
C ALA A 220 14.11 5.85 17.70
N SER A 221 14.11 6.91 18.51
CA SER A 221 15.24 7.28 19.37
C SER A 221 15.21 6.67 20.77
N GLN A 222 14.10 6.06 21.16
CA GLN A 222 13.84 5.58 22.52
C GLN A 222 14.18 4.09 22.69
N ASP A 223 14.07 3.29 21.63
CA ASP A 223 14.51 1.88 21.62
C ASP A 223 15.43 1.58 20.41
N PRO A 224 16.71 1.97 20.49
CA PRO A 224 17.65 1.76 19.38
C PRO A 224 17.87 0.28 19.04
N ALA A 225 17.72 -0.63 20.00
CA ALA A 225 17.98 -2.05 19.80
C ALA A 225 16.86 -2.70 18.98
N ALA A 226 15.58 -2.47 19.35
CA ALA A 226 14.44 -2.97 18.60
C ALA A 226 14.39 -2.37 17.18
N VAL A 227 14.63 -1.06 17.06
CA VAL A 227 14.69 -0.37 15.77
C VAL A 227 15.78 -0.97 14.89
N GLN A 228 16.99 -1.16 15.41
CA GLN A 228 18.09 -1.72 14.63
C GLN A 228 17.81 -3.17 14.20
N ALA A 229 17.14 -3.97 15.03
CA ALA A 229 16.73 -5.32 14.66
C ALA A 229 15.75 -5.31 13.47
N MET A 230 14.72 -4.46 13.50
CA MET A 230 13.77 -4.32 12.38
C MET A 230 14.42 -3.72 11.13
N VAL A 231 15.34 -2.76 11.28
CA VAL A 231 16.10 -2.20 10.14
C VAL A 231 16.97 -3.29 9.50
N ASN A 232 17.61 -4.15 10.31
CA ASN A 232 18.40 -5.26 9.80
C ASN A 232 17.53 -6.28 9.07
N GLU A 233 16.36 -6.62 9.62
CA GLU A 233 15.39 -7.50 8.98
C GLU A 233 14.91 -6.91 7.64
N LEU A 234 14.56 -5.62 7.62
CA LEU A 234 14.15 -4.92 6.41
C LEU A 234 15.24 -4.95 5.33
N LEU A 235 16.44 -4.46 5.66
CA LEU A 235 17.46 -4.21 4.65
C LEU A 235 18.22 -5.46 4.22
N ASN A 236 18.43 -6.41 5.13
CA ASN A 236 19.27 -7.59 4.87
C ASN A 236 18.45 -8.82 4.50
N ASN A 237 17.16 -8.88 4.86
CA ASN A 237 16.28 -9.99 4.51
C ASN A 237 15.17 -9.57 3.54
N LEU A 238 14.20 -8.76 3.98
CA LEU A 238 12.97 -8.53 3.21
C LEU A 238 13.21 -7.74 1.91
N LEU A 239 14.10 -6.75 1.94
CA LEU A 239 14.43 -5.96 0.76
C LEU A 239 15.01 -6.84 -0.37
N PRO A 240 16.10 -7.61 -0.19
CA PRO A 240 16.65 -8.43 -1.26
C PRO A 240 15.76 -9.65 -1.60
N ASN A 241 15.06 -10.23 -0.63
CA ASN A 241 14.37 -11.51 -0.81
C ASN A 241 12.88 -11.40 -1.14
N GLU A 242 12.24 -10.25 -0.91
CA GLU A 242 10.83 -10.01 -1.26
C GLU A 242 10.68 -8.83 -2.23
N LEU A 243 11.13 -7.62 -1.88
CA LEU A 243 10.92 -6.42 -2.71
C LEU A 243 11.76 -6.41 -3.99
N GLN A 244 13.01 -6.86 -3.90
CA GLN A 244 13.96 -6.90 -5.02
C GLN A 244 14.16 -8.31 -5.59
N GLN A 245 13.32 -9.27 -5.17
CA GLN A 245 13.43 -10.64 -5.63
C GLN A 245 13.37 -10.68 -7.17
N LYS A 246 14.33 -11.37 -7.77
CA LYS A 246 14.41 -11.48 -9.23
C LYS A 246 13.28 -12.36 -9.75
N LEU A 247 12.51 -11.85 -10.72
CA LEU A 247 11.48 -12.64 -11.39
C LEU A 247 12.10 -13.74 -12.28
N PRO A 248 11.47 -14.91 -12.41
CA PRO A 248 11.99 -16.01 -13.21
C PRO A 248 11.89 -15.75 -14.73
N GLY A 249 12.77 -16.40 -15.50
CA GLY A 249 12.72 -16.41 -16.96
C GLY A 249 12.74 -15.02 -17.61
N GLN A 250 11.90 -14.82 -18.63
CA GLN A 250 11.79 -13.56 -19.37
C GLN A 250 11.24 -12.40 -18.51
N LEU A 251 10.47 -12.70 -17.46
CA LEU A 251 9.97 -11.67 -16.54
C LEU A 251 11.11 -11.00 -15.79
N GLY A 252 12.20 -11.72 -15.49
CA GLY A 252 13.41 -11.14 -14.90
C GLY A 252 14.11 -10.16 -15.85
N VAL A 253 14.04 -10.39 -17.17
CA VAL A 253 14.57 -9.44 -18.16
C VAL A 253 13.70 -8.18 -18.20
N GLN A 254 12.38 -8.36 -18.27
CA GLN A 254 11.44 -7.23 -18.25
C GLN A 254 11.54 -6.43 -16.96
N GLN A 255 11.74 -7.08 -15.81
CA GLN A 255 11.97 -6.42 -14.52
C GLN A 255 13.17 -5.46 -14.59
N GLN A 256 14.30 -5.87 -15.19
CA GLN A 256 15.48 -5.01 -15.30
C GLN A 256 15.28 -3.86 -16.29
N LEU A 257 14.56 -4.09 -17.40
CA LEU A 257 14.22 -3.04 -18.36
C LEU A 257 13.30 -2.00 -17.71
N SER A 258 12.23 -2.45 -17.04
CA SER A 258 11.30 -1.58 -16.32
C SER A 258 12.00 -0.80 -15.20
N LYS A 259 12.91 -1.44 -14.46
CA LYS A 259 13.74 -0.77 -13.45
C LYS A 259 14.59 0.34 -14.06
N THR A 260 15.26 0.06 -15.18
CA THR A 260 16.11 1.05 -15.87
C THR A 260 15.26 2.25 -16.33
N ALA A 261 14.11 1.98 -16.96
CA ALA A 261 13.19 3.02 -17.41
C ALA A 261 12.65 3.87 -16.24
N HIS A 262 12.27 3.23 -15.14
CA HIS A 262 11.80 3.90 -13.93
C HIS A 262 12.87 4.81 -13.33
N LEU A 263 14.12 4.33 -13.20
CA LEU A 263 15.22 5.11 -12.65
C LEU A 263 15.56 6.32 -13.54
N ALA A 264 15.53 6.15 -14.86
CA ALA A 264 15.73 7.24 -15.81
C ALA A 264 14.58 8.27 -15.72
N PHE A 265 13.33 7.80 -15.62
CA PHE A 265 12.16 8.67 -15.46
C PHE A 265 12.26 9.49 -14.16
N ARG A 266 12.61 8.86 -13.04
CA ARG A 266 12.81 9.54 -11.76
C ARG A 266 13.85 10.66 -11.87
N GLU A 267 15.04 10.35 -12.38
CA GLU A 267 16.11 11.34 -12.56
C GLU A 267 15.67 12.48 -13.47
N PHE A 268 14.94 12.16 -14.54
CA PHE A 268 14.40 13.15 -15.45
C PHE A 268 13.42 14.12 -14.77
N ILE A 269 12.52 13.61 -13.91
CA ILE A 269 11.58 14.43 -13.13
C ILE A 269 12.34 15.32 -12.13
N ASP A 270 13.32 14.77 -11.42
CA ASP A 270 14.13 15.48 -10.42
C ASP A 270 14.92 16.65 -11.04
N LEU A 271 15.36 16.51 -12.30
CA LEU A 271 16.11 17.53 -13.04
C LEU A 271 15.22 18.64 -13.65
N GLN A 272 13.90 18.49 -13.68
CA GLN A 272 13.04 19.53 -14.29
C GLN A 272 12.98 20.80 -13.42
N PRO A 273 13.20 21.99 -14.02
CA PRO A 273 13.04 23.26 -13.31
C PRO A 273 11.63 23.43 -12.72
N ALA A 274 11.54 24.11 -11.57
CA ALA A 274 10.26 24.37 -10.90
C ALA A 274 9.19 25.00 -11.82
N GLY A 275 9.62 25.85 -12.76
CA GLY A 275 8.74 26.52 -13.73
C GLY A 275 8.02 25.60 -14.72
N VAL A 276 8.53 24.38 -14.97
CA VAL A 276 7.88 23.38 -15.83
C VAL A 276 6.54 22.96 -15.21
N TRP A 277 6.49 22.82 -13.88
CA TRP A 277 5.35 22.24 -13.16
C TRP A 277 4.18 23.19 -12.96
N GLN A 278 4.44 24.50 -12.92
CA GLN A 278 3.46 25.52 -12.52
C GLN A 278 2.36 25.80 -13.58
N LYS A 279 2.40 25.15 -14.76
CA LYS A 279 1.41 25.33 -15.84
C LYS A 279 0.97 24.00 -16.49
N GLY A 280 0.71 22.96 -15.70
CA GLY A 280 0.28 21.66 -16.24
C GLY A 280 1.38 20.93 -17.03
N GLY A 281 2.66 21.22 -16.74
CA GLY A 281 3.79 20.62 -17.43
C GLY A 281 3.85 19.11 -17.30
N LEU A 282 3.41 18.53 -16.17
CA LEU A 282 3.36 17.07 -16.01
C LEU A 282 2.44 16.40 -17.05
N ARG A 283 1.26 16.98 -17.30
CA ARG A 283 0.32 16.49 -18.32
C ARG A 283 0.93 16.56 -19.72
N ARG A 284 1.54 17.71 -20.07
CA ARG A 284 2.24 17.90 -21.35
C ARG A 284 3.44 16.97 -21.51
N LEU A 285 4.18 16.73 -20.43
CA LEU A 285 5.39 15.91 -20.41
C LEU A 285 5.08 14.41 -20.53
N LEU A 286 3.99 13.97 -19.91
CA LEU A 286 3.51 12.59 -20.00
C LEU A 286 2.64 12.34 -21.24
N GLY A 287 2.33 13.37 -22.02
CA GLY A 287 1.43 13.28 -23.18
C GLY A 287 -0.02 12.98 -22.80
N ILE A 288 -0.41 13.20 -21.54
CA ILE A 288 -1.75 12.91 -21.02
C ILE A 288 -2.55 14.22 -20.95
N GLY A 289 -3.64 14.30 -21.71
CA GLY A 289 -4.54 15.46 -21.73
C GLY A 289 -4.08 16.58 -22.68
N GLY A 290 -4.05 16.28 -23.98
CA GLY A 290 -4.03 17.32 -25.02
C GLY A 290 -5.23 18.27 -24.89
N ASP A 291 -5.18 19.39 -25.61
CA ASP A 291 -6.22 20.43 -25.59
C ASP A 291 -7.58 19.82 -26.02
N PHE A 292 -8.45 19.56 -25.04
CA PHE A 292 -9.88 19.33 -25.21
C PHE A 292 -10.63 20.49 -24.57
#